data_AF-A0A1Q4XI46-F1
#
_entry.id   AF-A0A1Q4XI46-F1
#
_cell.length_a   1.000
_cell.length_b   1.000
_cell.length_c   1.000
_cell.angle_alpha   90.00
_cell.angle_beta   90.00
_cell.angle_gamma   90.00
#
_symmetry.space_group_name_H-M   'P 1'
#
loop_
_entity.id
_entity.type
_entity.pdbx_description
1 polymer ?
#
loop_
_entity_poly.entity_id
_entity_poly.type
_entity_poly.pdbx_seq_one_letter_code
_entity_poly.pdbx_strand_id
1 'polypeptide(L)'
;MTAALTPRAEPVRADSPYQSYVYAYPHKSAYRPFEERPPLADLWRGEAVDALSLYAHIPFCEMRCGFCNLFTRSTPPAEQVTAYLDALERQAEAVSGVLPEGARFARAALGGGTPTYLTAEELTRIYDLTERAFGVDLSRIPVSVETSPATATPDRLAVLDARGATRISMGVQSFVDSEAHAAGRPQRRAEVDRALAAIREHASAGLNVDLIYGIERQDARTWAYSLDTALEWAPEEVYLYPLYVRPLTGLGRRARAWDDHRLSLYRRGRDHLLERGYTQVSMRMFRRADAPVAEEPDHCCQTDGMVGLGCGARSYTAGAHYSFDYAVGVGGVRSIIADYVDRDRDDFTRAEVGFRMDQDERRRRHLLQSLLRAEGVDATAYTDRFGRHPRQDFPGVLAALDERGWLEPRAEPHLVRLTPEGLAHSDAIGPMFFSAGVRALMADYEARWAR
;
A
#
# COMPACT_ATOMS: atom_id res chain seq x y z
N MET A 1 10.96 41.19 12.56
CA MET A 1 9.94 40.15 12.81
C MET A 1 9.06 40.03 11.58
N THR A 2 9.52 39.28 10.58
CA THR A 2 8.74 38.96 9.38
C THR A 2 8.19 37.56 9.58
N ALA A 3 6.94 37.47 10.01
CA ALA A 3 6.19 36.22 10.00
C ALA A 3 6.01 35.81 8.54
N ALA A 4 6.84 34.89 8.06
CA ALA A 4 6.64 34.23 6.78
C ALA A 4 5.38 33.36 6.91
N LEU A 5 4.23 33.93 6.54
CA LEU A 5 3.01 33.19 6.29
C LEU A 5 3.33 32.11 5.26
N THR A 6 3.45 30.87 5.72
CA THR A 6 3.58 29.72 4.83
C THR A 6 2.26 29.64 4.06
N PRO A 7 2.26 29.78 2.72
CA PRO A 7 1.02 29.73 1.97
C PRO A 7 0.45 28.32 2.11
N ARG A 8 -0.73 28.20 2.74
CA ARG A 8 -1.46 26.94 2.86
C ARG A 8 -1.89 26.50 1.46
N ALA A 9 -1.67 25.23 1.12
CA ALA A 9 -2.27 24.62 -0.05
C ALA A 9 -3.80 24.86 -0.02
N GLU A 10 -4.41 25.16 -1.17
CA GLU A 10 -5.87 25.24 -1.25
C GLU A 10 -6.45 23.88 -0.79
N PRO A 11 -7.47 23.88 0.07
CA PRO A 11 -8.12 22.65 0.48
C PRO A 11 -8.68 21.94 -0.75
N VAL A 12 -8.53 20.62 -0.82
CA VAL A 12 -9.21 19.79 -1.82
C VAL A 12 -10.69 20.19 -1.81
N ARG A 13 -11.25 20.51 -2.98
CA ARG A 13 -12.64 20.95 -3.07
C ARG A 13 -13.54 19.87 -2.45
N ALA A 14 -14.56 20.28 -1.69
CA ALA A 14 -15.45 19.36 -1.00
C ALA A 14 -16.22 18.41 -1.96
N ASP A 15 -16.34 18.78 -3.23
CA ASP A 15 -16.95 17.99 -4.30
C ASP A 15 -15.97 17.07 -5.05
N SER A 16 -14.67 17.13 -4.75
CA SER A 16 -13.68 16.23 -5.37
C SER A 16 -13.86 14.79 -4.86
N PRO A 17 -13.81 13.77 -5.73
CA PRO A 17 -13.84 12.37 -5.29
C PRO A 17 -12.55 11.94 -4.58
N TYR A 18 -11.46 12.72 -4.70
CA TYR A 18 -10.14 12.38 -4.16
C TYR A 18 -9.91 13.02 -2.78
N GLN A 19 -10.88 12.86 -1.88
CA GLN A 19 -10.85 13.47 -0.54
C GLN A 19 -9.80 12.83 0.36
N SER A 20 -9.70 11.50 0.33
CA SER A 20 -8.78 10.73 1.16
C SER A 20 -8.22 9.54 0.40
N TYR A 21 -6.98 9.17 0.73
CA TYR A 21 -6.36 7.95 0.20
C TYR A 21 -6.66 6.83 1.19
N VAL A 22 -7.69 6.03 0.90
CA VAL A 22 -8.07 4.90 1.76
C VAL A 22 -7.33 3.65 1.29
N TYR A 23 -6.11 3.47 1.79
CA TYR A 23 -5.28 2.29 1.50
C TYR A 23 -5.38 1.20 2.59
N ALA A 24 -6.00 1.51 3.73
CA ALA A 24 -6.24 0.56 4.82
C ALA A 24 -7.39 1.03 5.70
N TYR A 25 -8.04 0.08 6.39
CA TYR A 25 -9.02 0.35 7.43
C TYR A 25 -8.71 -0.42 8.72
N PRO A 26 -8.76 0.24 9.90
CA PRO A 26 -8.82 1.70 10.04
C PRO A 26 -7.55 2.37 9.51
N HIS A 27 -7.65 3.65 9.15
CA HIS A 27 -6.49 4.39 8.67
C HIS A 27 -5.44 4.52 9.79
N LYS A 28 -4.15 4.59 9.43
CA LYS A 28 -3.03 4.63 10.38
C LYS A 28 -3.07 5.80 11.37
N SER A 29 -3.61 6.94 10.95
CA SER A 29 -3.81 8.09 11.86
C SER A 29 -4.83 7.84 12.96
N ALA A 30 -5.62 6.76 12.88
CA ALA A 30 -6.48 6.32 13.98
C ALA A 30 -5.74 5.48 15.03
N TYR A 31 -4.52 5.02 14.77
CA TYR A 31 -3.79 4.15 15.69
C TYR A 31 -3.31 4.96 16.90
N ARG A 32 -3.23 4.31 18.07
CA ARG A 32 -2.75 4.90 19.33
C ARG A 32 -1.82 3.94 20.06
N PRO A 33 -0.93 4.44 20.94
CA PRO A 33 -0.23 3.58 21.87
C PRO A 33 -1.22 2.72 22.66
N PHE A 34 -0.95 1.42 22.78
CA PHE A 34 -1.65 0.54 23.70
C PHE A 34 -1.15 0.80 25.11
N GLU A 35 -2.07 1.10 26.04
CA GLU A 35 -1.72 1.39 27.44
C GLU A 35 -0.93 0.24 28.10
N GLU A 36 -1.33 -1.01 27.85
CA GLU A 36 -0.75 -2.20 28.49
C GLU A 36 0.31 -2.93 27.64
N ARG A 37 0.59 -2.46 26.41
CA ARG A 37 1.46 -3.13 25.42
C ARG A 37 1.24 -4.66 25.38
N PRO A 38 0.07 -5.14 24.89
CA PRO A 38 -0.32 -6.53 25.02
C PRO A 38 0.71 -7.47 24.37
N PRO A 39 1.01 -8.64 24.98
CA PRO A 39 1.89 -9.63 24.39
C PRO A 39 1.38 -10.09 23.01
N LEU A 40 2.29 -10.22 22.05
CA LEU A 40 1.94 -10.72 20.72
C LEU A 40 1.39 -12.14 20.78
N ALA A 41 1.92 -12.98 21.67
CA ALA A 41 1.39 -14.34 21.89
C ALA A 41 -0.10 -14.36 22.25
N ASP A 42 -0.61 -13.33 22.93
CA ASP A 42 -2.03 -13.21 23.24
C ASP A 42 -2.84 -12.69 22.06
N LEU A 43 -2.29 -11.75 21.28
CA LEU A 43 -2.95 -11.21 20.08
C LEU A 43 -3.09 -12.25 18.96
N TRP A 44 -2.14 -13.18 18.85
CA TRP A 44 -2.15 -14.26 17.86
C TRP A 44 -2.83 -15.54 18.35
N ARG A 45 -3.25 -15.59 19.62
CA ARG A 45 -3.89 -16.76 20.20
C ARG A 45 -5.24 -17.03 19.54
N GLY A 46 -5.37 -18.19 18.91
CA GLY A 46 -6.62 -18.61 18.27
C GLY A 46 -6.87 -17.99 16.88
N GLU A 47 -5.89 -17.25 16.34
CA GLU A 47 -5.92 -16.83 14.94
C GLU A 47 -5.75 -18.02 13.99
N ALA A 48 -6.33 -17.93 12.80
CA ALA A 48 -6.02 -18.86 11.72
C ALA A 48 -4.62 -18.52 11.17
N VAL A 49 -3.69 -19.47 11.24
CA VAL A 49 -2.27 -19.26 10.90
C VAL A 49 -1.78 -20.18 9.80
N ASP A 50 -2.67 -20.91 9.13
CA ASP A 50 -2.35 -21.84 8.05
C ASP A 50 -2.07 -21.14 6.70
N ALA A 51 -2.41 -19.84 6.58
CA ALA A 51 -2.18 -19.03 5.39
C ALA A 51 -1.96 -17.53 5.70
N LEU A 52 -0.86 -17.20 6.39
CA LEU A 52 -0.50 -15.82 6.70
C LEU A 52 0.16 -15.09 5.53
N SER A 53 0.06 -13.76 5.53
CA SER A 53 0.88 -12.89 4.69
C SER A 53 2.07 -12.33 5.47
N LEU A 54 3.25 -12.36 4.87
CA LEU A 54 4.43 -11.70 5.42
C LEU A 54 4.70 -10.38 4.69
N TYR A 55 5.01 -9.32 5.44
CA TYR A 55 5.46 -8.05 4.88
C TYR A 55 6.70 -7.56 5.60
N ALA A 56 7.77 -7.25 4.87
CA ALA A 56 8.94 -6.57 5.42
C ALA A 56 9.06 -5.16 4.84
N HIS A 57 9.12 -4.18 5.74
CA HIS A 57 9.22 -2.77 5.41
C HIS A 57 10.67 -2.31 5.42
N ILE A 58 11.17 -1.92 4.24
CA ILE A 58 12.49 -1.33 4.05
C ILE A 58 12.32 0.17 3.85
N PRO A 59 12.61 1.01 4.86
CA PRO A 59 12.28 2.42 4.83
C PRO A 59 13.25 3.24 3.96
N PHE A 60 14.23 2.63 3.29
CA PHE A 60 15.29 3.36 2.63
C PHE A 60 14.98 3.67 1.17
N CYS A 61 15.38 4.86 0.73
CA CYS A 61 15.24 5.32 -0.64
C CYS A 61 16.51 6.04 -1.10
N GLU A 62 16.74 6.04 -2.41
CA GLU A 62 17.75 6.91 -3.02
C GLU A 62 17.36 8.40 -2.84
N MET A 63 16.08 8.72 -3.03
CA MET A 63 15.60 10.10 -2.93
C MET A 63 14.19 10.19 -2.35
N ARG A 64 13.79 11.39 -1.89
CA ARG A 64 12.43 11.64 -1.42
C ARG A 64 11.61 12.29 -2.53
N CYS A 65 10.66 11.54 -3.11
CA CYS A 65 9.79 12.08 -4.15
C CYS A 65 8.91 13.22 -3.58
N GLY A 66 8.58 14.20 -4.43
CA GLY A 66 7.79 15.37 -4.02
C GLY A 66 6.41 15.01 -3.44
N PHE A 67 5.75 13.98 -3.96
CA PHE A 67 4.47 13.48 -3.45
C PHE A 67 4.57 12.49 -2.29
N CYS A 68 5.77 11.99 -1.97
CA CYS A 68 5.93 10.84 -1.08
C CYS A 68 5.48 11.17 0.36
N ASN A 69 4.39 10.51 0.74
CA ASN A 69 3.80 10.55 2.07
C ASN A 69 4.09 9.27 2.87
N LEU A 70 4.90 8.36 2.33
CA LEU A 70 5.27 7.09 2.98
C LEU A 70 6.30 7.30 4.09
N PHE A 71 6.40 6.31 4.97
CA PHE A 71 7.46 6.23 5.97
C PHE A 71 8.76 5.86 5.27
N THR A 72 9.61 6.86 4.98
CA THR A 72 10.87 6.62 4.27
C THR A 72 11.98 7.60 4.67
N ARG A 73 13.20 7.07 4.69
CA ARG A 73 14.48 7.74 4.90
C ARG A 73 15.30 7.70 3.61
N SER A 74 15.49 8.86 3.00
CA SER A 74 16.35 8.98 1.83
C SER A 74 17.82 9.09 2.21
N THR A 75 18.71 8.50 1.42
CA THR A 75 20.16 8.53 1.58
C THR A 75 20.62 8.30 3.03
N PRO A 76 20.23 7.18 3.67
CA PRO A 76 20.77 6.82 4.98
C PRO A 76 22.29 6.56 4.89
N PRO A 77 23.04 6.78 5.97
CA PRO A 77 24.38 6.22 6.11
C PRO A 77 24.35 4.69 6.08
N ALA A 78 25.40 4.03 5.58
CA ALA A 78 25.46 2.58 5.45
C ALA A 78 25.33 1.88 6.83
N GLU A 79 25.95 2.43 7.86
CA GLU A 79 25.86 1.92 9.23
C GLU A 79 24.42 1.94 9.78
N GLN A 80 23.59 2.89 9.35
CA GLN A 80 22.18 2.93 9.70
C GLN A 80 21.38 1.82 9.00
N VAL A 81 21.75 1.48 7.76
CA VAL A 81 21.15 0.35 7.03
C VAL A 81 21.48 -0.96 7.73
N THR A 82 22.76 -1.20 8.04
CA THR A 82 23.20 -2.39 8.78
C THR A 82 22.48 -2.52 10.12
N ALA A 83 22.48 -1.45 10.92
CA ALA A 83 21.83 -1.48 12.25
C ALA A 83 20.32 -1.72 12.16
N TYR A 84 19.66 -1.23 11.11
CA TYR A 84 18.26 -1.52 10.85
C TYR A 84 18.01 -2.98 10.49
N LEU A 85 18.86 -3.59 9.67
CA LEU A 85 18.77 -5.01 9.32
C LEU A 85 19.02 -5.90 10.55
N ASP A 86 19.95 -5.52 11.43
CA ASP A 86 20.17 -6.21 12.70
C ASP A 86 18.92 -6.16 13.60
N ALA A 87 18.26 -5.01 13.66
CA ALA A 87 17.01 -4.85 14.40
C ALA A 87 15.84 -5.61 13.77
N LEU A 88 15.79 -5.67 12.43
CA LEU A 88 14.82 -6.48 11.69
C LEU A 88 14.98 -7.97 11.98
N GLU A 89 16.22 -8.46 12.05
CA GLU A 89 16.53 -9.84 12.44
C GLU A 89 16.08 -10.13 13.88
N ARG A 90 16.42 -9.26 14.84
CA ARG A 90 15.91 -9.36 16.23
C ARG A 90 14.39 -9.41 16.29
N GLN A 91 13.71 -8.56 15.52
CA GLN A 91 12.24 -8.56 15.46
C GLN A 91 11.72 -9.87 14.86
N ALA A 92 12.29 -10.35 13.75
CA ALA A 92 11.86 -11.58 13.10
C ALA A 92 11.96 -12.78 14.05
N GLU A 93 13.07 -12.91 14.77
CA GLU A 93 13.29 -13.97 15.77
C GLU A 93 12.38 -13.87 17.01
N ALA A 94 12.01 -12.65 17.41
CA ALA A 94 11.08 -12.43 18.51
C ALA A 94 9.64 -12.77 18.09
N VAL A 95 9.24 -12.30 16.92
CA VAL A 95 7.89 -12.50 16.37
C VAL A 95 7.66 -13.96 16.03
N SER A 96 8.62 -14.64 15.38
CA SER A 96 8.45 -16.05 15.06
C SER A 96 8.34 -16.92 16.32
N GLY A 97 9.05 -16.57 17.39
CA GLY A 97 8.98 -17.27 18.68
C GLY A 97 7.66 -17.14 19.44
N VAL A 98 6.78 -16.20 19.05
CA VAL A 98 5.47 -15.98 19.69
C VAL A 98 4.29 -16.33 18.80
N LEU A 99 4.52 -16.67 17.53
CA LEU A 99 3.47 -17.16 16.65
C LEU A 99 2.99 -18.56 17.10
N PRO A 100 1.70 -18.88 16.93
CA PRO A 100 1.19 -20.22 17.20
C PRO A 100 1.93 -21.29 16.38
N GLU A 101 2.06 -22.48 16.97
CA GLU A 101 2.64 -23.64 16.28
C GLU A 101 1.87 -23.95 14.99
N GLY A 102 2.61 -24.30 13.93
CA GLY A 102 2.03 -24.60 12.63
C GLY A 102 1.73 -23.38 11.76
N ALA A 103 2.18 -22.18 12.16
CA ALA A 103 2.09 -20.99 11.32
C ALA A 103 2.76 -21.21 9.95
N ARG A 104 2.04 -20.90 8.88
CA ARG A 104 2.45 -21.02 7.48
C ARG A 104 2.17 -19.71 6.76
N PHE A 105 2.99 -19.42 5.77
CA PHE A 105 2.87 -18.22 4.95
C PHE A 105 2.47 -18.61 3.54
N ALA A 106 1.45 -17.94 3.00
CA ALA A 106 0.95 -18.15 1.64
C ALA A 106 1.47 -17.08 0.67
N ARG A 107 2.10 -16.01 1.16
CA ARG A 107 2.76 -14.99 0.34
C ARG A 107 3.64 -14.06 1.16
N ALA A 108 4.54 -13.39 0.48
CA ALA A 108 5.37 -12.34 1.05
C ALA A 108 5.41 -11.07 0.18
N ALA A 109 5.69 -9.95 0.82
CA ALA A 109 6.00 -8.71 0.13
C ALA A 109 7.15 -7.95 0.80
N LEU A 110 8.09 -7.47 -0.02
CA LEU A 110 9.09 -6.49 0.38
C LEU A 110 8.67 -5.14 -0.18
N GLY A 111 8.50 -4.14 0.68
CA GLY A 111 8.09 -2.80 0.25
C GLY A 111 8.52 -1.70 1.20
N GLY A 112 8.01 -0.49 0.99
CA GLY A 112 8.14 0.62 1.93
C GLY A 112 8.69 1.88 1.29
N GLY A 113 9.99 2.13 1.45
CA GLY A 113 10.72 3.10 0.67
C GLY A 113 11.02 2.53 -0.72
N THR A 114 12.11 1.79 -0.82
CA THR A 114 12.49 1.01 -2.01
C THR A 114 13.35 -0.17 -1.54
N PRO A 115 12.83 -1.39 -1.45
CA PRO A 115 13.60 -2.58 -1.06
C PRO A 115 14.91 -2.73 -1.83
N THR A 116 14.88 -2.54 -3.14
CA THR A 116 16.07 -2.60 -4.01
C THR A 116 17.07 -1.46 -3.78
N TYR A 117 16.82 -0.51 -2.87
CA TYR A 117 17.87 0.39 -2.40
C TYR A 117 19.05 -0.40 -1.80
N LEU A 118 18.72 -1.46 -1.07
CA LEU A 118 19.69 -2.37 -0.46
C LEU A 118 20.62 -2.96 -1.52
N THR A 119 21.86 -3.20 -1.12
CA THR A 119 22.82 -3.94 -1.96
C THR A 119 22.35 -5.38 -2.19
N ALA A 120 22.91 -6.06 -3.19
CA ALA A 120 22.60 -7.47 -3.44
C ALA A 120 22.84 -8.36 -2.20
N GLU A 121 23.90 -8.10 -1.43
CA GLU A 121 24.20 -8.82 -0.18
C GLU A 121 23.15 -8.55 0.91
N GLU A 122 22.75 -7.30 1.11
CA GLU A 122 21.72 -6.92 2.08
C GLU A 122 20.32 -7.44 1.70
N LEU A 123 19.99 -7.46 0.39
CA LEU A 123 18.78 -8.11 -0.11
C LEU A 123 18.79 -9.60 0.21
N THR A 124 19.90 -10.27 -0.10
CA THR A 124 20.11 -11.70 0.21
C THR A 124 19.90 -11.96 1.71
N ARG A 125 20.46 -11.09 2.56
CA ARG A 125 20.31 -11.16 4.01
C ARG A 125 18.85 -11.10 4.47
N ILE A 126 17.99 -10.29 3.83
CA ILE A 126 16.56 -10.23 4.18
C ILE A 126 15.82 -11.52 3.84
N TYR A 127 16.10 -12.11 2.68
CA TYR A 127 15.54 -13.42 2.33
C TYR A 127 15.99 -14.45 3.37
N ASP A 128 17.30 -14.53 3.62
CA ASP A 128 17.85 -15.51 4.56
C ASP A 128 17.29 -15.38 5.97
N LEU A 129 17.23 -14.16 6.53
CA LEU A 129 16.69 -13.98 7.89
C LEU A 129 15.20 -14.34 7.95
N THR A 130 14.45 -14.05 6.89
CA THR A 130 13.02 -14.33 6.83
C THR A 130 12.76 -15.82 6.75
N GLU A 131 13.44 -16.52 5.85
CA GLU A 131 13.34 -17.97 5.67
C GLU A 131 13.75 -18.70 6.95
N ARG A 132 14.86 -18.28 7.58
CA ARG A 132 15.32 -18.84 8.86
C ARG A 132 14.32 -18.61 9.99
N ALA A 133 13.87 -17.36 10.18
CA ALA A 133 13.04 -17.01 11.33
C ALA A 133 11.67 -17.70 11.29
N PHE A 134 11.07 -17.81 10.10
CA PHE A 134 9.70 -18.32 9.93
C PHE A 134 9.63 -19.75 9.39
N GLY A 135 10.75 -20.36 9.01
CA GLY A 135 10.78 -21.70 8.42
C GLY A 135 10.03 -21.79 7.09
N VAL A 136 9.97 -20.68 6.35
CA VAL A 136 9.30 -20.58 5.04
C VAL A 136 10.33 -20.69 3.92
N ASP A 137 9.95 -21.35 2.83
CA ASP A 137 10.68 -21.32 1.55
C ASP A 137 10.04 -20.24 0.68
N LEU A 138 10.67 -19.08 0.58
CA LEU A 138 10.10 -17.93 -0.14
C LEU A 138 10.02 -18.19 -1.65
N SER A 139 10.82 -19.11 -2.18
CA SER A 139 10.79 -19.47 -3.61
C SER A 139 9.54 -20.28 -4.00
N ARG A 140 8.78 -20.76 -3.02
CA ARG A 140 7.58 -21.59 -3.22
C ARG A 140 6.26 -20.86 -3.03
N ILE A 141 6.30 -19.58 -2.72
CA ILE A 141 5.11 -18.76 -2.51
C ILE A 141 5.23 -17.47 -3.33
N PRO A 142 4.11 -16.81 -3.66
CA PRO A 142 4.14 -15.50 -4.29
C PRO A 142 4.91 -14.47 -3.46
N VAL A 143 5.96 -13.89 -4.05
CA VAL A 143 6.76 -12.83 -3.45
C VAL A 143 6.75 -11.59 -4.35
N SER A 144 6.22 -10.49 -3.83
CA SER A 144 6.24 -9.19 -4.50
C SER A 144 7.33 -8.29 -3.94
N VAL A 145 8.09 -7.64 -4.82
CA VAL A 145 9.16 -6.70 -4.42
C VAL A 145 8.97 -5.36 -5.11
N GLU A 146 8.98 -4.27 -4.34
CA GLU A 146 8.98 -2.91 -4.87
C GLU A 146 10.39 -2.49 -5.33
N THR A 147 10.46 -1.76 -6.44
CA THR A 147 11.70 -1.22 -7.01
C THR A 147 11.54 0.19 -7.59
N SER A 148 12.66 0.80 -7.93
CA SER A 148 12.74 2.09 -8.62
C SER A 148 13.70 2.00 -9.81
N PRO A 149 13.55 2.85 -10.85
CA PRO A 149 14.45 2.82 -12.00
C PRO A 149 15.94 2.94 -11.64
N ALA A 150 16.29 3.74 -10.63
CA ALA A 150 17.68 3.91 -10.21
C ALA A 150 18.26 2.69 -9.48
N THR A 151 17.41 1.79 -8.98
CA THR A 151 17.82 0.66 -8.13
C THR A 151 17.51 -0.71 -8.74
N ALA A 152 16.89 -0.77 -9.93
CA ALA A 152 16.71 -1.98 -10.72
C ALA A 152 18.02 -2.37 -11.45
N THR A 153 19.08 -2.63 -10.68
CA THR A 153 20.39 -3.00 -11.23
C THR A 153 20.49 -4.52 -11.43
N PRO A 154 21.30 -5.00 -12.39
CA PRO A 154 21.40 -6.43 -12.71
C PRO A 154 21.75 -7.33 -11.51
N ASP A 155 22.66 -6.90 -10.64
CA ASP A 155 23.06 -7.64 -9.43
C ASP A 155 21.92 -7.82 -8.43
N ARG A 156 21.09 -6.78 -8.23
CA ARG A 156 19.93 -6.85 -7.34
C ARG A 156 18.81 -7.68 -7.94
N LEU A 157 18.54 -7.51 -9.24
CA LEU A 157 17.54 -8.28 -9.96
C LEU A 157 17.89 -9.78 -9.98
N ALA A 158 19.17 -10.12 -10.14
CA ALA A 158 19.65 -11.49 -10.04
C ALA A 158 19.37 -12.12 -8.66
N VAL A 159 19.47 -11.35 -7.57
CA VAL A 159 19.07 -11.83 -6.23
C VAL A 159 17.57 -12.07 -6.17
N LEU A 160 16.75 -11.15 -6.71
CA LEU A 160 15.29 -11.32 -6.71
C LEU A 160 14.87 -12.57 -7.50
N ASP A 161 15.45 -12.79 -8.67
CA ASP A 161 15.19 -13.97 -9.50
C ASP A 161 15.65 -15.26 -8.81
N ALA A 162 16.89 -15.29 -8.30
CA ALA A 162 17.44 -16.44 -7.60
C ALA A 162 16.65 -16.83 -6.32
N ARG A 163 15.97 -15.85 -5.70
CA ARG A 163 15.13 -16.05 -4.51
C ARG A 163 13.65 -16.28 -4.84
N GLY A 164 13.30 -16.38 -6.12
CA GLY A 164 11.95 -16.73 -6.56
C GLY A 164 10.94 -15.59 -6.45
N ALA A 165 11.37 -14.33 -6.55
CA ALA A 165 10.43 -13.20 -6.64
C ALA A 165 9.48 -13.40 -7.83
N THR A 166 8.19 -13.50 -7.57
CA THR A 166 7.18 -13.73 -8.61
C THR A 166 6.64 -12.44 -9.20
N ARG A 167 6.84 -11.31 -8.53
CA ARG A 167 6.35 -9.99 -8.95
C ARG A 167 7.31 -8.87 -8.60
N ILE A 168 7.64 -8.02 -9.58
CA ILE A 168 8.42 -6.80 -9.39
C ILE A 168 7.53 -5.58 -9.71
N SER A 169 7.40 -4.68 -8.74
CA SER A 169 6.60 -3.46 -8.85
C SER A 169 7.50 -2.25 -9.01
N MET A 170 7.51 -1.63 -10.19
CA MET A 170 8.34 -0.46 -10.42
C MET A 170 7.52 0.84 -10.47
N GLY A 171 7.89 1.77 -9.60
CA GLY A 171 7.33 3.10 -9.62
C GLY A 171 7.87 3.96 -10.77
N VAL A 172 7.14 4.12 -11.87
CA VAL A 172 7.52 4.98 -13.03
C VAL A 172 6.91 6.37 -12.94
N GLN A 173 5.67 6.48 -12.45
CA GLN A 173 4.91 7.72 -12.27
C GLN A 173 4.47 8.39 -13.60
N SER A 174 5.42 8.73 -14.47
CA SER A 174 5.17 9.26 -15.81
C SER A 174 6.37 8.98 -16.70
N PHE A 175 6.13 8.76 -18.00
CA PHE A 175 7.18 8.64 -19.02
C PHE A 175 7.54 9.99 -19.67
N VAL A 176 6.95 11.08 -19.18
CA VAL A 176 7.25 12.44 -19.62
C VAL A 176 8.14 13.12 -18.57
N ASP A 177 9.38 13.44 -18.95
CA ASP A 177 10.40 14.00 -18.05
C ASP A 177 9.93 15.27 -17.29
N SER A 178 9.17 16.14 -17.96
CA SER A 178 8.66 17.38 -17.35
C SER A 178 7.60 17.11 -16.27
N GLU A 179 6.78 16.07 -16.43
CA GLU A 179 5.81 15.63 -15.43
C GLU A 179 6.51 14.98 -14.24
N ALA A 180 7.46 14.07 -14.50
CA ALA A 180 8.26 13.43 -13.46
C ALA A 180 9.01 14.46 -12.61
N HIS A 181 9.62 15.46 -13.26
CA HIS A 181 10.23 16.61 -12.58
C HIS A 181 9.22 17.39 -11.73
N ALA A 182 8.04 17.71 -12.27
CA ALA A 182 7.02 18.45 -11.54
C ALA A 182 6.50 17.70 -10.31
N ALA A 183 6.36 16.37 -10.41
CA ALA A 183 6.04 15.47 -9.31
C ALA A 183 7.14 15.41 -8.22
N GLY A 184 8.31 16.01 -8.47
CA GLY A 184 9.46 16.00 -7.57
C GLY A 184 10.24 14.69 -7.61
N ARG A 185 10.28 14.05 -8.78
CA ARG A 185 11.04 12.82 -9.05
C ARG A 185 11.65 12.93 -10.45
N PRO A 186 12.76 13.69 -10.62
CA PRO A 186 13.29 14.10 -11.92
C PRO A 186 14.09 12.98 -12.61
N GLN A 187 13.54 11.77 -12.66
CA GLN A 187 14.12 10.66 -13.41
C GLN A 187 13.87 10.88 -14.91
N ARG A 188 14.84 10.53 -15.74
CA ARG A 188 14.74 10.67 -17.20
C ARG A 188 14.12 9.42 -17.81
N ARG A 189 13.39 9.57 -18.91
CA ARG A 189 12.83 8.47 -19.69
C ARG A 189 13.85 7.36 -19.98
N ALA A 190 15.07 7.72 -20.39
CA ALA A 190 16.13 6.76 -20.69
C ALA A 190 16.62 5.96 -19.46
N GLU A 191 16.45 6.45 -18.24
CA GLU A 191 16.73 5.69 -17.01
C GLU A 191 15.62 4.69 -16.73
N VAL A 192 14.36 5.08 -16.97
CA VAL A 192 13.19 4.20 -16.85
C VAL A 192 13.26 3.05 -17.86
N ASP A 193 13.53 3.34 -19.13
CA ASP A 193 13.62 2.31 -20.17
C ASP A 193 14.73 1.30 -19.89
N ARG A 194 15.90 1.77 -19.43
CA ARG A 194 17.00 0.86 -19.04
C ARG A 194 16.61 -0.04 -17.86
N ALA A 195 15.89 0.48 -16.88
CA ALA A 195 15.43 -0.31 -15.75
C ALA A 195 14.38 -1.36 -16.16
N LEU A 196 13.43 -1.00 -17.03
CA LEU A 196 12.45 -1.93 -17.58
C LEU A 196 13.13 -3.04 -18.39
N ALA A 197 14.11 -2.69 -19.23
CA ALA A 197 14.92 -3.67 -19.96
C ALA A 197 15.67 -4.61 -19.00
N ALA A 198 16.33 -4.07 -17.98
CA ALA A 198 17.05 -4.87 -17.00
C ALA A 198 16.13 -5.84 -16.24
N ILE A 199 14.93 -5.40 -15.84
CA ILE A 199 13.93 -6.29 -15.21
C ILE A 199 13.56 -7.43 -16.15
N ARG A 200 13.28 -7.14 -17.43
CA ARG A 200 12.92 -8.17 -18.41
C ARG A 200 14.07 -9.11 -18.76
N GLU A 201 15.32 -8.65 -18.69
CA GLU A 201 16.50 -9.45 -18.99
C GLU A 201 16.94 -10.34 -17.82
N HIS A 202 16.79 -9.87 -16.59
CA HIS A 202 17.40 -10.49 -15.40
C HIS A 202 16.40 -11.11 -14.42
N ALA A 203 15.10 -10.95 -14.62
CA ALA A 203 14.09 -11.54 -13.75
C ALA A 203 12.95 -12.19 -14.53
N SER A 204 12.57 -13.38 -14.11
CA SER A 204 11.39 -14.13 -14.59
C SER A 204 10.07 -13.65 -13.96
N ALA A 205 10.14 -12.72 -13.00
CA ALA A 205 9.01 -12.15 -12.30
C ALA A 205 8.02 -11.41 -13.22
N GLY A 206 6.74 -11.46 -12.86
CA GLY A 206 5.73 -10.57 -13.46
C GLY A 206 6.04 -9.10 -13.16
N LEU A 207 5.82 -8.22 -14.14
CA LEU A 207 6.08 -6.80 -14.03
C LEU A 207 4.80 -6.04 -13.72
N ASN A 208 4.87 -5.20 -12.69
CA ASN A 208 3.94 -4.11 -12.47
C ASN A 208 4.58 -2.75 -12.73
N VAL A 209 3.84 -1.86 -13.41
CA VAL A 209 4.23 -0.45 -13.60
C VAL A 209 3.24 0.47 -12.88
N ASP A 210 3.74 1.25 -11.93
CA ASP A 210 2.94 2.27 -11.24
C ASP A 210 3.03 3.62 -11.97
N LEU A 211 1.88 4.19 -12.33
CA LEU A 211 1.72 5.51 -12.95
C LEU A 211 0.87 6.43 -12.08
N ILE A 212 1.15 7.73 -12.13
CA ILE A 212 0.40 8.76 -11.42
C ILE A 212 -0.30 9.67 -12.43
N TYR A 213 -1.60 9.87 -12.23
CA TYR A 213 -2.40 10.83 -12.97
C TYR A 213 -2.76 12.07 -12.14
N GLY A 214 -2.99 13.20 -12.81
CA GLY A 214 -3.18 14.52 -12.17
C GLY A 214 -1.89 15.23 -11.81
N ILE A 215 -0.78 14.88 -12.46
CA ILE A 215 0.49 15.59 -12.31
C ILE A 215 0.37 16.98 -12.96
N GLU A 216 1.10 17.95 -12.43
CA GLU A 216 1.15 19.29 -12.98
C GLU A 216 1.57 19.27 -14.46
N ARG A 217 0.84 19.99 -15.32
CA ARG A 217 1.01 20.04 -16.80
C ARG A 217 0.65 18.74 -17.53
N GLN A 218 0.19 17.72 -16.83
CA GLN A 218 -0.32 16.53 -17.47
C GLN A 218 -1.69 16.82 -18.09
N ASP A 219 -1.86 16.41 -19.34
CA ASP A 219 -3.13 16.50 -20.06
C ASP A 219 -3.50 15.13 -20.65
N ALA A 220 -4.63 15.07 -21.38
CA ALA A 220 -5.08 13.82 -21.96
C ALA A 220 -4.10 13.21 -22.98
N ARG A 221 -3.29 14.03 -23.66
CA ARG A 221 -2.33 13.57 -24.67
C ARG A 221 -1.08 13.01 -24.00
N THR A 222 -0.52 13.72 -23.04
CA THR A 222 0.68 13.26 -22.32
C THR A 222 0.39 12.06 -21.42
N TRP A 223 -0.83 11.97 -20.90
CA TRP A 223 -1.33 10.80 -20.19
C TRP A 223 -1.43 9.57 -21.09
N ALA A 224 -2.08 9.70 -22.25
CA ALA A 224 -2.15 8.61 -23.24
C ALA A 224 -0.76 8.14 -23.68
N TYR A 225 0.16 9.08 -23.93
CA TYR A 225 1.55 8.76 -24.26
C TYR A 225 2.23 7.91 -23.18
N SER A 226 2.05 8.24 -21.90
CA SER A 226 2.63 7.45 -20.80
C SER A 226 2.00 6.06 -20.69
N LEU A 227 0.71 5.92 -20.96
CA LEU A 227 0.04 4.62 -21.00
C LEU A 227 0.53 3.78 -22.17
N ASP A 228 0.48 4.30 -23.39
CA ASP A 228 0.95 3.59 -24.59
C ASP A 228 2.40 3.14 -24.41
N THR A 229 3.26 4.03 -23.90
CA THR A 229 4.64 3.70 -23.55
C THR A 229 4.73 2.55 -22.55
N ALA A 230 3.96 2.59 -21.45
CA ALA A 230 4.03 1.54 -20.43
C ALA A 230 3.70 0.17 -21.05
N LEU A 231 2.73 0.16 -21.97
CA LEU A 231 2.25 -1.04 -22.64
C LEU A 231 3.23 -1.62 -23.67
N GLU A 232 4.18 -0.83 -24.19
CA GLU A 232 5.29 -1.33 -25.01
C GLU A 232 6.13 -2.38 -24.26
N TRP A 233 6.19 -2.29 -22.92
CA TRP A 233 6.89 -3.23 -22.05
C TRP A 233 6.03 -4.43 -21.62
N ALA A 234 4.80 -4.50 -22.13
CA ALA A 234 3.81 -5.54 -21.87
C ALA A 234 3.74 -5.94 -20.38
N PRO A 235 3.54 -5.02 -19.44
CA PRO A 235 3.49 -5.34 -18.03
C PRO A 235 2.27 -6.22 -17.73
N GLU A 236 2.44 -7.21 -16.86
CA GLU A 236 1.35 -8.07 -16.39
C GLU A 236 0.31 -7.23 -15.62
N GLU A 237 0.76 -6.19 -14.93
CA GLU A 237 -0.08 -5.28 -14.18
C GLU A 237 0.29 -3.81 -14.40
N VAL A 238 -0.73 -2.94 -14.38
CA VAL A 238 -0.55 -1.49 -14.38
C VAL A 238 -1.36 -0.91 -13.24
N TYR A 239 -0.73 -0.11 -12.40
CA TYR A 239 -1.42 0.61 -11.33
C TYR A 239 -1.53 2.10 -11.64
N LEU A 240 -2.75 2.62 -11.57
CA LEU A 240 -3.05 4.03 -11.79
C LEU A 240 -3.37 4.70 -10.46
N TYR A 241 -2.51 5.62 -10.01
CA TYR A 241 -2.68 6.37 -8.77
C TYR A 241 -3.06 7.83 -9.04
N PRO A 242 -4.10 8.37 -8.38
CA PRO A 242 -4.29 9.83 -8.39
C PRO A 242 -3.16 10.50 -7.61
N LEU A 243 -2.68 11.64 -8.11
CA LEU A 243 -1.77 12.48 -7.35
C LEU A 243 -2.50 13.01 -6.11
N TYR A 244 -2.01 12.63 -4.93
CA TYR A 244 -2.38 13.27 -3.67
C TYR A 244 -1.29 14.22 -3.21
N VAL A 245 -1.68 15.47 -3.04
CA VAL A 245 -0.84 16.45 -2.35
C VAL A 245 -1.22 16.40 -0.87
N ARG A 246 -0.28 16.01 -0.02
CA ARG A 246 -0.45 15.90 1.44
C ARG A 246 0.42 16.91 2.17
N PRO A 247 0.03 17.37 3.36
CA PRO A 247 0.90 18.17 4.21
C PRO A 247 2.26 17.49 4.43
N LEU A 248 3.29 18.30 4.69
CA LEU A 248 4.66 17.87 4.97
C LEU A 248 5.44 17.22 3.80
N THR A 249 4.80 16.91 2.66
CA THR A 249 5.49 16.44 1.45
C THR A 249 6.14 17.60 0.69
N GLY A 250 7.05 17.30 -0.24
CA GLY A 250 7.71 18.31 -1.07
C GLY A 250 6.72 19.09 -1.94
N LEU A 251 5.68 18.43 -2.45
CA LEU A 251 4.55 19.07 -3.15
C LEU A 251 3.65 19.83 -2.18
N GLY A 252 3.35 19.29 -1.00
CA GLY A 252 2.47 19.95 -0.02
C GLY A 252 3.02 21.27 0.53
N ARG A 253 4.34 21.45 0.50
CA ARG A 253 4.99 22.72 0.86
C ARG A 253 4.97 23.76 -0.27
N ARG A 254 4.58 23.38 -1.49
CA ARG A 254 4.44 24.29 -2.64
C ARG A 254 2.97 24.71 -2.75
N ALA A 255 2.70 26.01 -2.72
CA ALA A 255 1.34 26.51 -2.94
C ALA A 255 0.95 26.34 -4.41
N ARG A 256 -0.22 25.74 -4.68
CA ARG A 256 -0.75 25.68 -6.04
C ARG A 256 -2.26 25.42 -6.08
N ALA A 257 -2.94 26.14 -6.97
CA ALA A 257 -4.26 25.79 -7.46
C ALA A 257 -4.13 24.64 -8.47
N TRP A 258 -4.93 23.59 -8.32
CA TRP A 258 -5.00 22.48 -9.25
C TRP A 258 -6.37 22.50 -9.91
N ASP A 259 -6.43 22.56 -11.24
CA ASP A 259 -7.64 22.17 -11.95
C ASP A 259 -7.82 20.67 -11.73
N ASP A 260 -8.91 20.24 -11.10
CA ASP A 260 -9.11 18.82 -10.80
C ASP A 260 -9.60 18.03 -12.02
N HIS A 261 -8.68 17.75 -12.96
CA HIS A 261 -8.92 16.90 -14.12
C HIS A 261 -8.66 15.41 -13.85
N ARG A 262 -8.36 15.03 -12.60
CA ARG A 262 -7.98 13.66 -12.22
C ARG A 262 -9.04 12.62 -12.58
N LEU A 263 -10.32 12.91 -12.33
CA LEU A 263 -11.40 11.97 -12.65
C LEU A 263 -11.54 11.75 -14.18
N SER A 264 -11.33 12.81 -14.96
CA SER A 264 -11.31 12.72 -16.42
C SER A 264 -10.13 11.88 -16.92
N LEU A 265 -8.92 12.12 -16.40
CA LEU A 265 -7.73 11.33 -16.73
C LEU A 265 -7.86 9.87 -16.28
N TYR A 266 -8.45 9.63 -15.11
CA TYR A 266 -8.75 8.29 -14.63
C TYR A 266 -9.64 7.53 -15.60
N ARG A 267 -10.80 8.09 -15.98
CA ARG A 267 -11.73 7.44 -16.92
C ARG A 267 -11.03 7.14 -18.25
N ARG A 268 -10.27 8.10 -18.79
CA ARG A 268 -9.48 7.90 -20.02
C ARG A 268 -8.46 6.77 -19.87
N GLY A 269 -7.74 6.72 -18.74
CA GLY A 269 -6.75 5.67 -18.50
C GLY A 269 -7.37 4.29 -18.33
N ARG A 270 -8.48 4.20 -17.59
CA ARG A 270 -9.29 2.98 -17.46
C ARG A 270 -9.73 2.49 -18.83
N ASP A 271 -10.42 3.32 -19.61
CA ASP A 271 -10.98 2.93 -20.91
C ASP A 271 -9.86 2.50 -21.88
N HIS A 272 -8.75 3.25 -21.90
CA HIS A 272 -7.59 2.94 -22.73
C HIS A 272 -6.94 1.58 -22.40
N LEU A 273 -6.85 1.22 -21.12
CA LEU A 273 -6.33 -0.09 -20.68
C LEU A 273 -7.30 -1.22 -21.03
N LEU A 274 -8.61 -1.02 -20.79
CA LEU A 274 -9.64 -2.01 -21.15
C LEU A 274 -9.64 -2.32 -22.65
N GLU A 275 -9.53 -1.28 -23.50
CA GLU A 275 -9.44 -1.43 -24.96
C GLU A 275 -8.20 -2.20 -25.43
N ARG A 276 -7.15 -2.27 -24.60
CA ARG A 276 -5.88 -2.95 -24.90
C ARG A 276 -5.73 -4.29 -24.17
N GLY A 277 -6.85 -4.88 -23.75
CA GLY A 277 -6.87 -6.23 -23.21
C GLY A 277 -6.45 -6.32 -21.74
N TYR A 278 -6.55 -5.23 -20.97
CA TYR A 278 -6.46 -5.29 -19.51
C TYR A 278 -7.86 -5.41 -18.90
N THR A 279 -7.92 -6.05 -17.74
CA THR A 279 -9.10 -6.14 -16.89
C THR A 279 -8.91 -5.25 -15.67
N GLN A 280 -9.98 -4.62 -15.22
CA GLN A 280 -9.96 -3.81 -14.01
C GLN A 280 -10.21 -4.69 -12.78
N VAL A 281 -9.27 -4.70 -11.82
CA VAL A 281 -9.40 -5.48 -10.58
C VAL A 281 -9.83 -4.60 -9.39
N SER A 282 -9.38 -3.34 -9.37
CA SER A 282 -9.84 -2.31 -8.42
C SER A 282 -9.84 -0.95 -9.10
N MET A 283 -10.13 0.13 -8.37
CA MET A 283 -9.94 1.48 -8.94
C MET A 283 -8.53 1.68 -9.49
N ARG A 284 -7.50 1.07 -8.88
CA ARG A 284 -6.10 1.35 -9.21
C ARG A 284 -5.43 0.25 -10.02
N MET A 285 -5.77 -1.00 -9.75
CA MET A 285 -5.09 -2.16 -10.35
C MET A 285 -5.80 -2.58 -11.64
N PHE A 286 -5.01 -2.68 -12.70
CA PHE A 286 -5.37 -3.28 -13.97
C PHE A 286 -4.43 -4.45 -14.25
N ARG A 287 -4.97 -5.57 -14.74
CA ARG A 287 -4.20 -6.77 -15.05
C ARG A 287 -4.43 -7.19 -16.48
N ARG A 288 -3.38 -7.55 -17.21
CA ARG A 288 -3.49 -8.06 -18.58
C ARG A 288 -4.35 -9.33 -18.59
N ALA A 289 -5.34 -9.41 -19.47
CA ALA A 289 -6.37 -10.47 -19.43
C ALA A 289 -5.83 -11.88 -19.68
N ASP A 290 -4.69 -12.00 -20.36
CA ASP A 290 -4.00 -13.26 -20.66
C ASP A 290 -2.86 -13.56 -19.66
N ALA A 291 -2.61 -12.68 -18.68
CA ALA A 291 -1.59 -12.92 -17.68
C ALA A 291 -2.01 -14.10 -16.80
N PRO A 292 -1.07 -15.00 -16.46
CA PRO A 292 -1.37 -16.13 -15.57
C PRO A 292 -1.90 -15.60 -14.24
N VAL A 293 -3.06 -16.10 -13.83
CA VAL A 293 -3.58 -15.90 -12.49
C VAL A 293 -2.92 -16.94 -11.60
N ALA A 294 -2.24 -16.52 -10.54
CA ALA A 294 -1.67 -17.46 -9.58
C ALA A 294 -2.76 -18.41 -9.06
N GLU A 295 -2.52 -19.72 -9.16
CA GLU A 295 -3.49 -20.78 -8.82
C GLU A 295 -3.70 -20.97 -7.30
N GLU A 296 -2.93 -20.25 -6.48
CA GLU A 296 -2.97 -20.34 -5.02
C GLU A 296 -4.19 -19.62 -4.43
N PRO A 297 -4.67 -20.03 -3.23
CA PRO A 297 -5.88 -19.44 -2.65
C PRO A 297 -5.76 -17.91 -2.63
N ASP A 298 -6.82 -17.23 -3.12
CA ASP A 298 -6.90 -15.77 -3.13
C ASP A 298 -6.70 -15.28 -1.70
N HIS A 299 -5.46 -14.93 -1.32
CA HIS A 299 -5.28 -14.36 0.01
C HIS A 299 -6.11 -13.10 0.07
N CYS A 300 -7.02 -13.15 1.01
CA CYS A 300 -8.11 -12.25 1.14
C CYS A 300 -7.63 -11.30 2.22
N CYS A 301 -7.18 -10.11 1.81
CA CYS A 301 -6.68 -9.10 2.73
C CYS A 301 -7.72 -8.75 3.81
N GLN A 302 -8.99 -9.10 3.58
CA GLN A 302 -10.13 -8.99 4.48
C GLN A 302 -10.12 -10.02 5.63
N THR A 303 -9.47 -11.17 5.45
CA THR A 303 -9.61 -12.34 6.34
C THR A 303 -8.31 -12.88 6.88
N ASP A 304 -7.22 -12.73 6.14
CA ASP A 304 -5.99 -13.42 6.45
C ASP A 304 -5.11 -12.57 7.36
N GLY A 305 -4.51 -13.22 8.35
CA GLY A 305 -3.55 -12.59 9.24
C GLY A 305 -2.33 -12.09 8.47
N MET A 306 -1.76 -10.98 8.93
CA MET A 306 -0.55 -10.41 8.34
C MET A 306 0.50 -10.18 9.41
N VAL A 307 1.70 -10.68 9.17
CA VAL A 307 2.89 -10.42 9.99
C VAL A 307 3.71 -9.33 9.32
N GLY A 308 3.89 -8.21 10.01
CA GLY A 308 4.66 -7.06 9.54
C GLY A 308 5.98 -6.89 10.28
N LEU A 309 7.07 -6.80 9.53
CA LEU A 309 8.43 -6.57 10.03
C LEU A 309 8.94 -5.19 9.61
N GLY A 310 9.63 -4.50 10.51
CA GLY A 310 10.17 -3.16 10.32
C GLY A 310 9.25 -2.05 10.84
N CYS A 311 9.84 -0.91 11.15
CA CYS A 311 9.15 0.23 11.79
C CYS A 311 7.97 0.83 10.99
N GLY A 312 7.93 0.66 9.66
CA GLY A 312 6.80 1.10 8.83
C GLY A 312 5.74 0.03 8.56
N ALA A 313 5.96 -1.20 9.02
CA ALA A 313 5.05 -2.32 8.79
C ALA A 313 3.84 -2.32 9.74
N ARG A 314 2.82 -3.08 9.34
CA ARG A 314 1.65 -3.36 10.16
C ARG A 314 1.48 -4.86 10.28
N SER A 315 0.91 -5.28 11.38
CA SER A 315 0.43 -6.63 11.57
C SER A 315 -1.07 -6.59 11.82
N TYR A 316 -1.77 -7.62 11.35
CA TYR A 316 -3.22 -7.74 11.45
C TYR A 316 -3.57 -9.08 12.08
N THR A 317 -4.24 -9.03 13.23
CA THR A 317 -5.00 -10.14 13.81
C THR A 317 -6.48 -9.78 13.78
N ALA A 318 -7.37 -10.75 14.02
CA ALA A 318 -8.80 -10.50 14.03
C ALA A 318 -9.22 -9.51 15.12
N GLY A 319 -8.54 -9.53 16.27
CA GLY A 319 -8.84 -8.69 17.44
C GLY A 319 -8.09 -7.37 17.50
N ALA A 320 -6.96 -7.22 16.81
CA ALA A 320 -6.19 -5.98 16.82
C ALA A 320 -5.32 -5.83 15.58
N HIS A 321 -5.12 -4.57 15.17
CA HIS A 321 -4.03 -4.21 14.28
C HIS A 321 -2.95 -3.50 15.08
N TYR A 322 -1.70 -3.80 14.79
CA TYR A 322 -0.58 -3.20 15.52
C TYR A 322 0.63 -2.95 14.59
N SER A 323 1.55 -2.14 15.09
CA SER A 323 2.67 -1.56 14.34
C SER A 323 3.52 -0.71 15.28
N PHE A 324 4.53 -0.03 14.74
CA PHE A 324 5.27 1.01 15.44
C PHE A 324 4.69 2.41 15.14
N ASP A 325 5.31 3.44 15.69
CA ASP A 325 4.95 4.82 15.41
C ASP A 325 5.16 5.19 13.93
N TYR A 326 4.57 6.29 13.47
CA TYR A 326 4.59 6.72 12.09
C TYR A 326 4.79 8.23 11.95
N ALA A 327 5.74 8.60 11.09
CA ALA A 327 5.99 9.97 10.70
C ALA A 327 6.17 10.11 9.19
N VAL A 328 5.81 11.29 8.68
CA VAL A 328 6.15 11.71 7.32
C VAL A 328 7.35 12.65 7.32
N GLY A 329 7.45 13.53 8.33
CA GLY A 329 8.55 14.49 8.44
C GLY A 329 9.89 13.82 8.72
N VAL A 330 10.96 14.35 8.11
CA VAL A 330 12.33 13.78 8.18
C VAL A 330 12.81 13.56 9.63
N GLY A 331 12.57 14.53 10.51
CA GLY A 331 12.95 14.43 11.92
C GLY A 331 12.26 13.27 12.64
N GLY A 332 10.94 13.14 12.48
CA GLY A 332 10.16 12.05 13.07
C GLY A 332 10.56 10.68 12.52
N VAL A 333 10.76 10.56 11.21
CA VAL A 333 11.22 9.30 10.59
C VAL A 333 12.57 8.88 11.17
N ARG A 334 13.52 9.82 11.30
CA ARG A 334 14.84 9.53 11.87
C ARG A 334 14.75 9.08 13.33
N SER A 335 13.91 9.74 14.13
CA SER A 335 13.70 9.35 15.54
C SER A 335 13.13 7.94 15.62
N ILE A 336 12.08 7.64 14.87
CA ILE A 336 11.42 6.34 14.90
C ILE A 336 12.36 5.21 14.44
N ILE A 337 13.20 5.45 13.43
CA ILE A 337 14.21 4.46 13.02
C ILE A 337 15.25 4.25 14.12
N ALA A 338 15.72 5.30 14.78
CA ALA A 338 16.67 5.18 15.89
C ALA A 338 16.04 4.40 17.07
N ASP A 339 14.83 4.78 17.48
CA ASP A 339 14.06 4.09 18.53
C ASP A 339 13.76 2.63 18.18
N TYR A 340 13.66 2.30 16.89
CA TYR A 340 13.49 0.92 16.42
C TYR A 340 14.80 0.13 16.50
N VAL A 341 15.92 0.74 16.11
CA VAL A 341 17.26 0.13 16.15
C VAL A 341 17.70 -0.18 17.58
N ASP A 342 17.41 0.71 18.52
CA ASP A 342 17.83 0.59 19.92
C ASP A 342 17.00 -0.40 20.75
N ARG A 343 16.02 -1.08 20.14
CA ARG A 343 15.18 -2.06 20.83
C ARG A 343 15.88 -3.39 21.07
N ASP A 344 15.60 -3.91 22.25
CA ASP A 344 15.90 -5.28 22.61
C ASP A 344 14.89 -6.26 22.01
N ARG A 345 15.28 -7.54 21.98
CA ARG A 345 14.45 -8.62 21.43
C ARG A 345 13.09 -8.71 22.14
N ASP A 346 13.05 -8.54 23.45
CA ASP A 346 11.83 -8.68 24.24
C ASP A 346 10.79 -7.59 23.94
N ASP A 347 11.23 -6.38 23.54
CA ASP A 347 10.31 -5.31 23.12
C ASP A 347 9.52 -5.69 21.86
N PHE A 348 10.10 -6.50 20.99
CA PHE A 348 9.43 -6.98 19.78
C PHE A 348 8.39 -8.08 20.04
N THR A 349 8.29 -8.59 21.27
CA THR A 349 7.24 -9.55 21.68
C THR A 349 5.95 -8.87 22.14
N ARG A 350 5.87 -7.53 22.05
CA ARG A 350 4.71 -6.75 22.50
C ARG A 350 4.21 -5.78 21.42
N ALA A 351 2.90 -5.59 21.35
CA ALA A 351 2.30 -4.60 20.48
C ALA A 351 2.35 -3.21 21.11
N GLU A 352 2.79 -2.20 20.36
CA GLU A 352 2.92 -0.84 20.88
C GLU A 352 1.88 0.13 20.39
N VAL A 353 1.78 0.32 19.07
CA VAL A 353 0.88 1.29 18.47
C VAL A 353 -0.10 0.55 17.59
N GLY A 354 -1.39 0.71 17.85
CA GLY A 354 -2.40 -0.09 17.18
C GLY A 354 -3.82 0.43 17.33
N PHE A 355 -4.74 -0.43 16.95
CA PHE A 355 -6.18 -0.22 17.06
C PHE A 355 -6.86 -1.56 17.38
N ARG A 356 -7.74 -1.59 18.38
CA ARG A 356 -8.51 -2.79 18.72
C ARG A 356 -9.70 -2.95 17.76
N MET A 357 -9.85 -4.13 17.20
CA MET A 357 -10.86 -4.44 16.19
C MET A 357 -12.06 -5.13 16.84
N ASP A 358 -13.10 -4.35 17.16
CA ASP A 358 -14.37 -4.93 17.59
C ASP A 358 -15.16 -5.54 16.40
N GLN A 359 -16.31 -6.16 16.69
CA GLN A 359 -17.13 -6.78 15.64
C GLN A 359 -17.67 -5.78 14.62
N ASP A 360 -17.95 -4.53 15.00
CA ASP A 360 -18.41 -3.50 14.06
C ASP A 360 -17.29 -3.10 13.10
N GLU A 361 -16.09 -2.88 13.62
CA GLU A 361 -14.91 -2.50 12.84
C GLU A 361 -14.46 -3.62 11.91
N ARG A 362 -14.56 -4.88 12.35
CA ARG A 362 -14.29 -6.06 11.51
C ARG A 362 -15.26 -6.16 10.34
N ARG A 363 -16.55 -5.94 10.59
CA ARG A 363 -17.60 -5.92 9.56
C ARG A 363 -17.38 -4.79 8.54
N ARG A 364 -17.03 -3.59 9.02
CA ARG A 364 -16.70 -2.43 8.18
C ARG A 364 -15.50 -2.72 7.29
N ARG A 365 -14.40 -3.20 7.88
CA ARG A 365 -13.17 -3.54 7.16
C ARG A 365 -13.45 -4.51 6.03
N HIS A 366 -14.12 -5.61 6.34
CA HIS A 366 -14.41 -6.67 5.38
C HIS A 366 -15.29 -6.17 4.23
N LEU A 367 -16.38 -5.45 4.53
CA LEU A 367 -17.25 -4.91 3.49
C LEU A 367 -16.53 -3.87 2.63
N LEU A 368 -15.84 -2.91 3.26
CA LEU A 368 -15.11 -1.85 2.57
C LEU A 368 -14.07 -2.43 1.60
N GLN A 369 -13.21 -3.33 2.08
CA GLN A 369 -12.16 -3.90 1.24
C GLN A 369 -12.71 -4.75 0.09
N SER A 370 -13.79 -5.49 0.31
CA SER A 370 -14.42 -6.32 -0.73
C SER A 370 -15.15 -5.47 -1.76
N LEU A 371 -15.94 -4.47 -1.31
CA LEU A 371 -16.73 -3.62 -2.18
C LEU A 371 -15.88 -2.77 -3.13
N LEU A 372 -14.66 -2.40 -2.73
CA LEU A 372 -13.72 -1.63 -3.57
C LEU A 372 -12.94 -2.49 -4.59
N ARG A 373 -13.17 -3.81 -4.63
CA ARG A 373 -12.73 -4.68 -5.73
C ARG A 373 -13.80 -4.68 -6.83
N ALA A 374 -13.37 -4.89 -8.06
CA ALA A 374 -14.26 -4.96 -9.21
C ALA A 374 -15.27 -6.12 -9.09
N GLU A 375 -14.90 -7.21 -8.41
CA GLU A 375 -15.79 -8.35 -8.14
C GLU A 375 -16.91 -8.02 -7.14
N GLY A 376 -16.72 -7.02 -6.28
CA GLY A 376 -17.66 -6.67 -5.22
C GLY A 376 -17.62 -7.63 -4.03
N VAL A 377 -18.74 -7.72 -3.31
CA VAL A 377 -18.90 -8.58 -2.13
C VAL A 377 -20.00 -9.60 -2.35
N ASP A 378 -19.69 -10.86 -2.04
CA ASP A 378 -20.69 -11.92 -1.89
C ASP A 378 -21.42 -11.73 -0.54
N ALA A 379 -22.69 -11.36 -0.63
CA ALA A 379 -23.55 -11.11 0.52
C ALA A 379 -23.89 -12.39 1.29
N THR A 380 -23.85 -13.57 0.66
CA THR A 380 -24.03 -14.86 1.32
C THR A 380 -22.82 -15.17 2.19
N ALA A 381 -21.61 -15.13 1.60
CA ALA A 381 -20.38 -15.35 2.36
C ALA A 381 -20.20 -14.33 3.50
N TYR A 382 -20.61 -13.08 3.29
CA TYR A 382 -20.66 -12.08 4.35
C TYR A 382 -21.63 -12.47 5.47
N THR A 383 -22.83 -12.92 5.12
CA THR A 383 -23.87 -13.31 6.08
C THR A 383 -23.45 -14.55 6.86
N ASP A 384 -22.84 -15.54 6.22
CA ASP A 384 -22.30 -16.73 6.90
C ASP A 384 -21.23 -16.36 7.92
N ARG A 385 -20.40 -15.35 7.58
CA ARG A 385 -19.33 -14.88 8.46
C ARG A 385 -19.81 -14.03 9.64
N PHE A 386 -20.80 -13.17 9.42
CA PHE A 386 -21.20 -12.14 10.40
C PHE A 386 -22.63 -12.30 10.95
N GLY A 387 -23.38 -13.28 10.45
CA GLY A 387 -24.77 -13.58 10.84
C GLY A 387 -25.80 -12.56 10.34
N ARG A 388 -25.41 -11.55 9.55
CA ARG A 388 -26.27 -10.47 9.07
C ARG A 388 -25.90 -10.07 7.66
N HIS A 389 -26.89 -9.60 6.90
CA HIS A 389 -26.67 -9.16 5.51
C HIS A 389 -25.97 -7.78 5.47
N PRO A 390 -25.08 -7.48 4.49
CA PRO A 390 -24.38 -6.19 4.41
C PRO A 390 -25.30 -4.96 4.46
N ARG A 391 -26.46 -5.04 3.79
CA ARG A 391 -27.48 -3.98 3.76
C ARG A 391 -28.22 -3.78 5.08
N GLN A 392 -28.17 -4.75 6.00
CA GLN A 392 -28.71 -4.59 7.35
C GLN A 392 -27.68 -3.94 8.29
N ASP A 393 -26.39 -4.17 8.06
CA ASP A 393 -25.32 -3.59 8.88
C ASP A 393 -24.94 -2.17 8.44
N PHE A 394 -25.03 -1.87 7.14
CA PHE A 394 -24.69 -0.56 6.59
C PHE A 394 -25.79 0.01 5.67
N PRO A 395 -27.05 0.11 6.14
CA PRO A 395 -28.18 0.54 5.31
C PRO A 395 -27.98 1.95 4.74
N GLY A 396 -27.52 2.90 5.56
CA GLY A 396 -27.35 4.29 5.13
C GLY A 396 -26.27 4.48 4.07
N VAL A 397 -25.13 3.79 4.20
CA VAL A 397 -24.04 3.87 3.22
C VAL A 397 -24.49 3.25 1.90
N LEU A 398 -25.01 2.03 1.92
CA LEU A 398 -25.40 1.33 0.69
C LEU A 398 -26.60 1.98 -0.01
N ALA A 399 -27.55 2.57 0.73
CA ALA A 399 -28.63 3.36 0.14
C ALA A 399 -28.09 4.62 -0.56
N ALA A 400 -27.14 5.32 0.06
CA ALA A 400 -26.51 6.50 -0.54
C ALA A 400 -25.72 6.16 -1.83
N LEU A 401 -25.16 4.95 -1.93
CA LEU A 401 -24.52 4.46 -3.16
C LEU A 401 -25.55 4.08 -4.24
N ASP A 402 -26.66 3.42 -3.85
CA ASP A 402 -27.77 3.09 -4.75
C ASP A 402 -28.36 4.38 -5.37
N GLU A 403 -28.62 5.41 -4.55
CA GLU A 403 -29.16 6.71 -4.99
C GLU A 403 -28.27 7.43 -6.01
N ARG A 404 -26.96 7.20 -5.96
CA ARG A 404 -25.96 7.76 -6.89
C ARG A 404 -25.77 6.91 -8.15
N GLY A 405 -26.42 5.75 -8.25
CA GLY A 405 -26.17 4.78 -9.33
C GLY A 405 -24.77 4.17 -9.28
N TRP A 406 -24.14 4.14 -8.10
CA TRP A 406 -22.78 3.62 -7.92
C TRP A 406 -22.76 2.12 -7.62
N LEU A 407 -23.90 1.52 -7.32
CA LEU A 407 -24.07 0.08 -7.21
C LEU A 407 -24.79 -0.45 -8.44
N GLU A 408 -24.42 -1.65 -8.86
CA GLU A 408 -25.11 -2.33 -9.94
C GLU A 408 -26.58 -2.63 -9.58
N PRO A 409 -27.48 -2.70 -10.58
CA PRO A 409 -28.85 -3.12 -10.35
C PRO A 409 -28.90 -4.49 -9.67
N ARG A 410 -29.90 -4.69 -8.80
CA ARG A 410 -30.06 -5.90 -7.97
C ARG A 410 -30.57 -7.12 -8.76
N ALA A 411 -29.98 -7.39 -9.92
CA ALA A 411 -30.29 -8.57 -10.72
C ALA A 411 -29.83 -9.86 -10.01
N GLU A 412 -28.74 -9.78 -9.25
CA GLU A 412 -28.16 -10.88 -8.47
C GLU A 412 -28.23 -10.56 -6.97
N PRO A 413 -29.20 -11.11 -6.22
CA PRO A 413 -29.42 -10.73 -4.82
C PRO A 413 -28.24 -11.04 -3.88
N HIS A 414 -27.40 -11.99 -4.27
CA HIS A 414 -26.24 -12.46 -3.50
C HIS A 414 -25.00 -11.59 -3.74
N LEU A 415 -25.00 -10.68 -4.72
CA LEU A 415 -23.84 -9.89 -5.09
C LEU A 415 -24.10 -8.40 -4.87
N VAL A 416 -23.19 -7.72 -4.17
CA VAL A 416 -23.18 -6.26 -4.07
C VAL A 416 -21.89 -5.75 -4.72
N ARG A 417 -22.04 -5.14 -5.90
CA ARG A 417 -20.92 -4.71 -6.74
C ARG A 417 -21.07 -3.25 -7.15
N LEU A 418 -19.94 -2.55 -7.23
CA LEU A 418 -19.90 -1.17 -7.73
C LEU A 418 -20.01 -1.16 -9.26
N THR A 419 -20.69 -0.16 -9.81
CA THR A 419 -20.62 0.14 -11.25
C THR A 419 -19.22 0.66 -11.61
N PRO A 420 -18.83 0.73 -12.89
CA PRO A 420 -17.57 1.36 -13.30
C PRO A 420 -17.43 2.81 -12.80
N GLU A 421 -18.56 3.51 -12.64
CA GLU A 421 -18.60 4.85 -12.09
C GLU A 421 -18.46 4.86 -10.56
N GLY A 422 -19.06 3.89 -9.86
CA GLY A 422 -18.83 3.67 -8.43
C GLY A 422 -17.37 3.35 -8.11
N LEU A 423 -16.72 2.49 -8.90
CA LEU A 423 -15.29 2.19 -8.78
C LEU A 423 -14.42 3.45 -8.96
N ALA A 424 -14.75 4.32 -9.92
CA ALA A 424 -14.07 5.61 -10.12
C ALA A 424 -14.11 6.52 -8.88
N HIS A 425 -15.10 6.31 -8.01
CA HIS A 425 -15.34 7.05 -6.77
C HIS A 425 -14.88 6.31 -5.51
N SER A 426 -14.05 5.26 -5.64
CA SER A 426 -13.61 4.44 -4.48
C SER A 426 -13.04 5.28 -3.33
N ASP A 427 -12.32 6.37 -3.62
CA ASP A 427 -11.74 7.27 -2.63
C ASP A 427 -12.75 8.16 -1.90
N ALA A 428 -13.90 8.41 -2.51
CA ALA A 428 -15.03 9.07 -1.88
C ALA A 428 -15.88 8.07 -1.08
N ILE A 429 -15.98 6.83 -1.56
CA ILE A 429 -16.74 5.75 -0.92
C ILE A 429 -16.06 5.29 0.36
N GLY A 430 -14.74 5.12 0.36
CA GLY A 430 -14.00 4.57 1.50
C GLY A 430 -14.28 5.28 2.83
N PRO A 431 -14.16 6.62 2.91
CA PRO A 431 -14.45 7.37 4.13
C PRO A 431 -15.91 7.28 4.60
N MET A 432 -16.87 6.96 3.72
CA MET A 432 -18.27 6.77 4.11
C MET A 432 -18.44 5.61 5.10
N PHE A 433 -17.57 4.61 5.05
CA PHE A 433 -17.60 3.47 5.96
C PHE A 433 -16.96 3.74 7.33
N PHE A 434 -16.17 4.80 7.48
CA PHE A 434 -15.39 5.04 8.70
C PHE A 434 -16.31 5.31 9.88
N SER A 435 -16.11 4.59 10.98
CA SER A 435 -16.86 4.78 12.21
C SER A 435 -16.60 6.17 12.82
N ALA A 436 -17.51 6.62 13.69
CA ALA A 436 -17.33 7.88 14.41
C ALA A 436 -16.05 7.89 15.26
N GLY A 437 -15.71 6.75 15.88
CA GLY A 437 -14.49 6.58 16.67
C GLY A 437 -13.23 6.72 15.81
N VAL A 438 -13.17 6.03 14.66
CA VAL A 438 -12.06 6.16 13.72
C VAL A 438 -11.92 7.60 13.23
N ARG A 439 -13.02 8.26 12.84
CA ARG A 439 -13.00 9.66 12.39
C ARG A 439 -12.49 10.61 13.48
N ALA A 440 -12.93 10.44 14.73
CA ALA A 440 -12.48 11.25 15.86
C ALA A 440 -10.96 11.10 16.11
N LEU A 441 -10.45 9.87 16.07
CA LEU A 441 -9.02 9.60 16.24
C LEU A 441 -8.20 10.18 15.07
N MET A 442 -8.68 10.08 13.84
CA MET A 442 -7.99 10.69 12.70
C MET A 442 -7.93 12.23 12.83
N ALA A 443 -9.03 12.87 13.23
CA ALA A 443 -9.09 14.31 13.44
C ALA A 443 -8.18 14.78 14.57
N ASP A 444 -8.13 14.04 15.69
CA ASP A 444 -7.20 14.31 16.79
C ASP A 444 -5.73 14.19 16.35
N TYR A 445 -5.39 13.19 15.52
CA TYR A 445 -4.05 13.07 14.96
C TYR A 445 -3.69 14.30 14.13
N GLU A 446 -4.55 14.70 13.19
CA GLU A 446 -4.32 15.90 12.36
C GLU A 446 -4.14 17.17 13.19
N ALA A 447 -4.92 17.34 14.27
CA ALA A 447 -4.80 18.47 15.18
C ALA A 447 -3.47 18.52 15.96
N ARG A 448 -2.82 17.37 16.20
CA ARG A 448 -1.49 17.30 16.84
C ARG A 448 -0.37 17.71 15.90
N TRP A 449 -0.48 17.43 14.61
CA TRP A 449 0.53 17.78 13.60
C TRP A 449 0.34 19.17 12.98
N ALA A 450 -0.82 19.79 13.19
CA ALA A 450 -1.09 21.16 12.79
C ALA A 450 -0.57 22.22 13.78
N ARG A 451 -0.15 21.80 14.98
CA ARG A 451 0.55 22.61 15.98
C ARG A 451 2.06 22.39 15.83
#